data_AF-A0A366ZWD4-F1
#
_entry.id   AF-A0A366ZWD4-F1
#
_cell.length_a   1.000
_cell.length_b   1.000
_cell.length_c   1.000
_cell.angle_alpha   90.00
_cell.angle_beta   90.00
_cell.angle_gamma   90.00
#
_symmetry.space_group_name_H-M   'P 1'
#
loop_
_entity.id
_entity.type
_entity.pdbx_description
1 polymer ?
#
loop_
_entity_poly.entity_id
_entity_poly.type
_entity_poly.pdbx_seq_one_letter_code
_entity_poly.pdbx_strand_id
1 'polypeptide(L)'
;MLAALVLTGCSVTTGARGTGPVETETAADAAVVEQETAEATLPPDGLATAGGALDDESADAAIGGAAPTSALAALATLEVKGRAPRTGYDREQFGSGWVDTDRNGCDTRNDVLARDLTGETFKPGTRDCVVLTGTLADPYSGRTIEFRRGQDTSDDVQIDHVVALSDAWQKGAQQWDAGRRTAFANDPLNLLAVDGPLNMQKGDGDAATWLPPTTSFRCTYVARQIAVKIRYGAWVTAAEKNTMATVLSSCPAEPLPGGEAAPASAPAPAPAPDAAVPVSFADCAAVRAAGAAPIRTGDPGWEQKFDGDGDGVGCDS
;
A
#
# COMPACT_ATOMS: atom_id res chain seq x y z
N MET A 1 37.56 85.65 20.31
CA MET A 1 36.40 85.52 19.40
C MET A 1 36.43 84.11 18.83
N LEU A 2 35.44 83.30 19.20
CA LEU A 2 35.34 81.86 18.92
C LEU A 2 35.10 81.59 17.43
N ALA A 3 35.77 80.55 16.93
CA ALA A 3 35.51 79.90 15.65
C ALA A 3 34.56 78.72 15.84
N ALA A 4 33.56 78.57 14.97
CA ALA A 4 32.70 77.38 14.89
C ALA A 4 32.81 76.79 13.47
N LEU A 5 33.35 75.58 13.41
CA LEU A 5 33.48 74.72 12.25
C LEU A 5 32.38 73.64 12.38
N VAL A 6 31.46 73.54 11.43
CA VAL A 6 30.45 72.46 11.40
C VAL A 6 30.81 71.51 10.25
N LEU A 7 31.27 70.31 10.60
CA LEU A 7 31.45 69.19 9.66
C LEU A 7 30.12 68.50 9.41
N THR A 8 29.76 68.37 8.14
CA THR A 8 28.66 67.52 7.67
C THR A 8 29.17 66.08 7.55
N GLY A 9 28.60 65.15 8.31
CA GLY A 9 28.94 63.74 8.27
C GLY A 9 28.25 63.01 7.11
N CYS A 10 29.03 62.26 6.32
CA CYS A 10 28.52 61.26 5.38
C CYS A 10 28.17 59.98 6.16
N SER A 11 26.90 59.54 6.09
CA SER A 11 26.53 58.16 6.44
C SER A 11 26.39 57.36 5.14
N VAL A 12 27.36 56.47 4.89
CA VAL A 12 27.27 55.43 3.89
C VAL A 12 26.43 54.30 4.49
N THR A 13 25.22 54.11 3.98
CA THR A 13 24.39 52.96 4.34
C THR A 13 24.91 51.74 3.59
N THR A 14 25.62 50.86 4.30
CA THR A 14 25.99 49.53 3.83
C THR A 14 24.72 48.72 3.60
N GLY A 15 24.44 48.38 2.33
CA GLY A 15 23.34 47.48 1.98
C GLY A 15 23.56 46.10 2.60
N ALA A 16 22.70 45.74 3.56
CA ALA A 16 22.57 44.37 4.00
C ALA A 16 22.06 43.54 2.81
N ARG A 17 22.83 42.53 2.41
CA ARG A 17 22.33 41.46 1.54
C ARG A 17 21.23 40.74 2.30
N GLY A 18 19.98 40.94 1.89
CA GLY A 18 18.86 40.13 2.36
C GLY A 18 19.07 38.68 1.95
N THR A 19 19.09 37.79 2.93
CA THR A 19 18.79 36.38 2.75
C THR A 19 17.35 36.28 2.24
N GLY A 20 17.16 35.70 1.07
CA GLY A 20 15.89 35.70 0.34
C GLY A 20 14.85 34.67 0.84
N PRO A 21 13.71 34.53 0.14
CA PRO A 21 12.53 33.73 0.53
C PRO A 21 12.73 32.19 0.56
N VAL A 22 13.91 31.71 0.16
CA VAL A 22 14.16 30.29 -0.15
C VAL A 22 14.21 29.42 1.12
N GLU A 23 14.67 29.96 2.25
CA GLU A 23 14.74 29.22 3.51
C GLU A 23 13.34 28.92 4.08
N THR A 24 12.40 29.87 3.95
CA THR A 24 11.01 29.70 4.40
C THR A 24 10.21 28.69 3.56
N GLU A 25 10.45 28.64 2.25
CA GLU A 25 9.76 27.71 1.34
C GLU A 25 10.16 26.25 1.60
N THR A 26 11.45 26.01 1.90
CA THR A 26 11.99 24.66 2.17
C THR A 26 11.52 24.11 3.52
N ALA A 27 11.39 24.98 4.53
CA ALA A 27 10.90 24.60 5.85
C ALA A 27 9.39 24.28 5.84
N ALA A 28 8.59 25.04 5.10
CA ALA A 28 7.16 24.77 4.94
C ALA A 28 6.93 23.43 4.23
N ASP A 29 7.72 23.12 3.20
CA ASP A 29 7.59 21.86 2.47
C ASP A 29 7.95 20.64 3.32
N ALA A 30 9.00 20.75 4.15
CA ALA A 30 9.34 19.71 5.12
C ALA A 30 8.22 19.50 6.16
N ALA A 31 7.59 20.58 6.63
CA ALA A 31 6.50 20.51 7.59
C ALA A 31 5.22 19.91 7.00
N VAL A 32 4.91 20.22 5.74
CA VAL A 32 3.78 19.63 5.00
C VAL A 32 4.03 18.15 4.80
N VAL A 33 5.25 17.76 4.36
CA VAL A 33 5.63 16.35 4.25
C VAL A 33 5.45 15.66 5.60
N GLU A 34 5.86 16.29 6.70
CA GLU A 34 5.66 15.74 8.05
C GLU A 34 4.17 15.54 8.38
N GLN A 35 3.30 16.51 8.08
CA GLN A 35 1.85 16.39 8.32
C GLN A 35 1.17 15.34 7.44
N GLU A 36 1.49 15.28 6.16
CA GLU A 36 1.00 14.23 5.25
C GLU A 36 1.43 12.83 5.70
N THR A 37 2.57 12.80 6.37
CA THR A 37 3.12 11.57 6.93
C THR A 37 2.60 11.26 8.34
N ALA A 38 1.87 12.17 8.98
CA ALA A 38 1.42 12.04 10.35
C ALA A 38 0.19 11.11 10.43
N GLU A 39 0.39 9.89 10.92
CA GLU A 39 -0.70 8.95 11.20
C GLU A 39 -1.19 9.07 12.65
N ALA A 40 -2.37 9.65 12.83
CA ALA A 40 -3.09 9.60 14.10
C ALA A 40 -3.65 8.19 14.33
N THR A 41 -3.44 7.64 15.53
CA THR A 41 -4.11 6.40 15.97
C THR A 41 -5.54 6.76 16.37
N LEU A 42 -6.54 6.22 15.68
CA LEU A 42 -7.92 6.33 16.18
C LEU A 42 -8.13 5.34 17.35
N PRO A 43 -8.81 5.73 18.44
CA PRO A 43 -9.20 4.80 19.48
C PRO A 43 -10.12 3.71 18.92
N PRO A 44 -10.06 2.46 19.41
CA PRO A 44 -10.78 1.32 18.83
C PRO A 44 -12.31 1.41 18.93
N ASP A 45 -12.84 2.31 19.78
CA ASP A 45 -14.25 2.39 20.11
C ASP A 45 -14.82 3.78 19.78
N GLY A 46 -15.07 4.03 18.50
CA GLY A 46 -15.80 5.22 18.11
C GLY A 46 -15.93 5.35 16.61
N LEU A 47 -17.00 4.79 16.04
CA LEU A 47 -18.02 5.55 15.31
C LEU A 47 -19.07 4.62 14.70
N ALA A 48 -20.31 5.10 14.70
CA ALA A 48 -21.53 4.36 14.43
C ALA A 48 -21.70 4.00 12.94
N THR A 49 -21.99 2.73 12.69
CA THR A 49 -22.52 2.18 11.44
C THR A 49 -23.86 2.82 11.07
N ALA A 50 -23.85 3.77 10.14
CA ALA A 50 -25.07 4.23 9.46
C ALA A 50 -25.10 3.62 8.05
N GLY A 51 -25.76 2.47 7.95
CA GLY A 51 -25.68 1.52 6.84
C GLY A 51 -24.74 0.38 7.24
N GLY A 52 -25.28 -0.61 7.95
CA GLY A 52 -24.47 -1.70 8.50
C GLY A 52 -23.67 -2.40 7.41
N ALA A 53 -22.38 -2.62 7.66
CA ALA A 53 -21.59 -3.52 6.83
C ALA A 53 -22.30 -4.88 6.79
N LEU A 54 -22.17 -5.57 5.66
CA LEU A 54 -22.60 -6.96 5.51
C LEU A 54 -22.01 -7.82 6.64
N ASP A 55 -22.72 -8.87 7.04
CA ASP A 55 -22.09 -9.94 7.82
C ASP A 55 -21.20 -10.81 6.92
N ASP A 56 -20.43 -11.71 7.55
CA ASP A 56 -19.46 -12.55 6.83
C ASP A 56 -20.14 -13.39 5.73
N GLU A 57 -21.31 -13.97 6.03
CA GLU A 57 -22.07 -14.81 5.08
C GLU A 57 -22.55 -13.99 3.88
N SER A 58 -23.13 -12.81 4.11
CA SER A 58 -23.63 -11.95 3.04
C SER A 58 -22.50 -11.36 2.21
N ALA A 59 -21.36 -11.03 2.84
CA ALA A 59 -20.17 -10.57 2.14
C ALA A 59 -19.60 -11.66 1.22
N ASP A 60 -19.48 -12.91 1.72
CA ASP A 60 -19.01 -14.04 0.92
C ASP A 60 -19.98 -14.38 -0.21
N ALA A 61 -21.30 -14.27 0.01
CA ALA A 61 -22.30 -14.43 -1.04
C ALA A 61 -22.19 -13.36 -2.13
N ALA A 62 -21.99 -12.10 -1.76
CA ALA A 62 -21.79 -11.00 -2.70
C ALA A 62 -20.52 -11.20 -3.55
N ILE A 63 -19.42 -11.61 -2.91
CA ILE A 63 -18.16 -11.91 -3.57
C ILE A 63 -18.31 -13.11 -4.52
N GLY A 64 -19.01 -14.17 -4.10
CA GLY A 64 -19.25 -15.36 -4.94
C GLY A 64 -20.08 -15.08 -6.20
N GLY A 65 -20.90 -14.03 -6.18
CA GLY A 65 -21.68 -13.57 -7.34
C GLY A 65 -20.98 -12.54 -8.24
N ALA A 66 -19.74 -12.16 -7.93
CA ALA A 66 -19.04 -11.07 -8.61
C ALA A 66 -18.56 -11.43 -10.02
N ALA A 67 -18.53 -10.45 -10.92
CA ALA A 67 -17.94 -10.62 -12.24
C ALA A 67 -16.41 -10.86 -12.12
N PRO A 68 -15.81 -11.80 -12.88
CA PRO A 68 -14.41 -12.22 -12.67
C PRO A 68 -13.35 -11.11 -12.73
N THR A 69 -13.63 -10.00 -13.42
CA THR A 69 -12.68 -8.88 -13.58
C THR A 69 -12.98 -7.70 -12.65
N SER A 70 -13.95 -7.82 -11.74
CA SER A 70 -14.29 -6.73 -10.82
C SER A 70 -13.42 -6.72 -9.58
N ALA A 71 -13.34 -5.56 -8.93
CA ALA A 71 -12.69 -5.43 -7.63
C ALA A 71 -13.35 -6.33 -6.56
N LEU A 72 -14.65 -6.58 -6.68
CA LEU A 72 -15.39 -7.45 -5.75
C LEU A 72 -14.95 -8.91 -5.88
N ALA A 73 -14.69 -9.39 -7.10
CA ALA A 73 -14.10 -10.73 -7.28
C ALA A 73 -12.67 -10.78 -6.75
N ALA A 74 -11.87 -9.73 -6.98
CA ALA A 74 -10.50 -9.65 -6.48
C ALA A 74 -10.42 -9.65 -4.94
N LEU A 75 -11.42 -9.11 -4.24
CA LEU A 75 -11.52 -9.14 -2.78
C LEU A 75 -11.46 -10.57 -2.20
N ALA A 76 -11.92 -11.58 -2.95
CA ALA A 76 -11.86 -12.99 -2.53
C ALA A 76 -10.44 -13.50 -2.31
N THR A 77 -9.44 -12.85 -2.90
CA THR A 77 -8.04 -13.29 -2.93
C THR A 77 -7.25 -12.78 -1.74
N LEU A 78 -7.77 -11.78 -1.04
CA LEU A 78 -7.13 -11.22 0.14
C LEU A 78 -7.30 -12.17 1.32
N GLU A 79 -6.18 -12.47 1.97
CA GLU A 79 -6.18 -13.22 3.21
C GLU A 79 -6.93 -12.45 4.30
N VAL A 80 -7.69 -13.16 5.14
CA VAL A 80 -8.44 -12.58 6.27
C VAL A 80 -7.77 -12.96 7.58
N LYS A 81 -7.30 -11.97 8.33
CA LYS A 81 -6.66 -12.13 9.65
C LYS A 81 -6.99 -10.96 10.56
N GLY A 82 -6.78 -11.13 11.87
CA GLY A 82 -6.81 -10.02 12.82
C GLY A 82 -5.66 -9.01 12.59
N ARG A 83 -5.75 -7.84 13.23
CA ARG A 83 -4.64 -6.88 13.27
C ARG A 83 -3.49 -7.47 14.11
N ALA A 84 -2.27 -7.45 13.59
CA ALA A 84 -1.07 -7.67 14.39
C ALA A 84 -0.80 -6.45 15.29
N PRO A 85 0.00 -6.59 16.36
CA PRO A 85 0.36 -5.46 17.20
C PRO A 85 1.04 -4.34 16.41
N ARG A 86 0.76 -3.07 16.78
CA ARG A 86 1.47 -1.88 16.27
C ARG A 86 2.87 -1.72 16.89
N THR A 87 3.26 -2.59 17.82
CA THR A 87 4.57 -2.52 18.50
C THR A 87 5.72 -2.47 17.49
N GLY A 88 6.67 -1.58 17.76
CA GLY A 88 7.83 -1.40 16.90
C GLY A 88 7.53 -0.70 15.57
N TYR A 89 6.31 -0.19 15.36
CA TYR A 89 6.02 0.70 14.23
C TYR A 89 6.73 2.03 14.41
N ASP A 90 7.33 2.49 13.33
CA ASP A 90 8.00 3.77 13.17
C ASP A 90 7.98 4.06 11.67
N ARG A 91 7.69 5.30 11.27
CA ARG A 91 7.38 5.58 9.86
C ARG A 91 8.61 5.46 8.97
N GLU A 92 9.77 5.78 9.51
CA GLU A 92 11.07 5.78 8.86
C GLU A 92 11.46 4.37 8.39
N GLN A 93 10.79 3.35 8.90
CA GLN A 93 10.85 1.99 8.40
C GLN A 93 10.33 1.79 6.97
N PHE A 94 9.53 2.74 6.48
CA PHE A 94 9.08 2.81 5.10
C PHE A 94 9.99 3.69 4.23
N GLY A 95 11.12 4.15 4.76
CA GLY A 95 12.09 4.98 4.05
C GLY A 95 12.06 6.44 4.50
N SER A 96 12.97 7.24 3.94
CA SER A 96 13.21 8.63 4.34
C SER A 96 12.27 9.63 3.66
N GLY A 97 10.98 9.29 3.53
CA GLY A 97 9.97 10.10 2.86
C GLY A 97 9.82 9.80 1.36
N TRP A 98 9.58 10.84 0.58
CA TRP A 98 9.34 10.75 -0.86
C TRP A 98 10.65 10.53 -1.62
N VAL A 99 10.71 9.45 -2.39
CA VAL A 99 11.87 9.12 -3.23
C VAL A 99 11.51 9.19 -4.71
N ASP A 100 12.51 9.35 -5.57
CA ASP A 100 12.37 9.24 -7.02
C ASP A 100 12.39 7.75 -7.42
N THR A 101 11.21 7.14 -7.52
CA THR A 101 11.09 5.68 -7.77
C THR A 101 11.23 5.30 -9.23
N ASP A 102 10.80 6.17 -10.15
CA ASP A 102 10.83 5.95 -11.59
C ASP A 102 12.11 6.50 -12.25
N ARG A 103 12.93 7.23 -11.48
CA ARG A 103 14.19 7.87 -11.89
C ARG A 103 13.99 8.97 -12.93
N ASN A 104 12.84 9.64 -12.90
CA ASN A 104 12.56 10.78 -13.78
C ASN A 104 13.24 12.08 -13.29
N GLY A 105 13.71 12.12 -12.03
CA GLY A 105 14.37 13.24 -11.38
C GLY A 105 13.48 14.07 -10.46
N CYS A 106 12.22 13.68 -10.28
CA CYS A 106 11.24 14.26 -9.39
C CYS A 106 11.02 13.32 -8.19
N ASP A 107 10.67 13.87 -7.03
CA ASP A 107 10.21 13.02 -5.93
C ASP A 107 8.77 12.56 -6.16
N THR A 108 8.41 11.43 -5.54
CA THR A 108 7.07 10.84 -5.69
C THR A 108 5.95 11.82 -5.30
N ARG A 109 6.18 12.74 -4.34
CA ARG A 109 5.18 13.76 -3.98
C ARG A 109 4.84 14.64 -5.17
N ASN A 110 5.86 15.15 -5.83
CA ASN A 110 5.67 16.01 -6.99
C ASN A 110 5.10 15.24 -8.19
N ASP A 111 5.45 13.97 -8.36
CA ASP A 111 4.82 13.12 -9.38
C ASP A 111 3.31 12.98 -9.13
N VAL A 112 2.90 12.77 -7.88
CA VAL A 112 1.48 12.66 -7.52
C VAL A 112 0.76 13.99 -7.69
N LEU A 113 1.37 15.11 -7.27
CA LEU A 113 0.80 16.45 -7.48
C LEU A 113 0.64 16.75 -8.97
N ALA A 114 1.66 16.49 -9.80
CA ALA A 114 1.59 16.70 -11.24
C ALA A 114 0.55 15.79 -11.92
N ARG A 115 0.33 14.58 -11.40
CA ARG A 115 -0.68 13.64 -11.90
C ARG A 115 -2.10 14.06 -11.55
N ASP A 116 -2.33 14.52 -10.32
CA ASP A 116 -3.67 14.68 -9.77
C ASP A 116 -4.20 16.13 -9.83
N LEU A 117 -3.31 17.12 -9.98
CA LEU A 117 -3.68 18.50 -10.18
C LEU A 117 -3.95 18.81 -11.66
N THR A 118 -4.67 19.90 -11.89
CA THR A 118 -4.84 20.49 -13.22
C THR A 118 -4.41 21.95 -13.20
N GLY A 119 -3.94 22.47 -14.33
CA GLY A 119 -3.51 23.87 -14.44
C GLY A 119 -2.27 24.16 -13.61
N GLU A 120 -1.40 23.16 -13.50
CA GLU A 120 -0.20 23.19 -12.70
C GLU A 120 0.85 24.15 -13.25
N THR A 121 1.64 24.73 -12.34
CA THR A 121 2.84 25.48 -12.69
C THR A 121 4.03 24.91 -11.95
N PHE A 122 5.23 25.04 -12.54
CA PHE A 122 6.44 24.42 -12.03
C PHE A 122 7.51 25.45 -11.71
N LYS A 123 8.36 25.10 -10.74
CA LYS A 123 9.51 25.92 -10.36
C LYS A 123 10.52 25.96 -11.52
N PRO A 124 10.90 27.16 -12.02
CA PRO A 124 11.88 27.27 -13.08
C PRO A 124 13.20 26.56 -12.73
N GLY A 125 13.79 25.88 -13.71
CA GLY A 125 15.05 25.16 -13.55
C GLY A 125 14.93 23.78 -12.91
N THR A 126 13.71 23.30 -12.62
CA THR A 126 13.49 21.95 -12.04
C THR A 126 13.09 20.89 -13.06
N ARG A 127 13.06 21.22 -14.36
CA ARG A 127 12.58 20.34 -15.44
C ARG A 127 11.16 19.83 -15.19
N ASP A 128 10.28 20.76 -14.81
CA ASP A 128 8.87 20.49 -14.50
C ASP A 128 8.65 19.44 -13.39
N CYS A 129 9.57 19.39 -12.41
CA CYS A 129 9.40 18.55 -11.22
C CYS A 129 8.67 19.28 -10.10
N VAL A 130 9.15 20.43 -9.66
CA VAL A 130 8.62 21.03 -8.43
C VAL A 130 7.33 21.79 -8.73
N VAL A 131 6.19 21.21 -8.38
CA VAL A 131 4.85 21.81 -8.58
C VAL A 131 4.67 22.99 -7.62
N LEU A 132 4.40 24.18 -8.16
CA LEU A 132 4.18 25.41 -7.40
C LEU A 132 2.69 25.72 -7.18
N THR A 133 1.85 25.43 -8.16
CA THR A 133 0.41 25.67 -8.10
C THR A 133 -0.34 24.59 -8.84
N GLY A 134 -1.65 24.52 -8.62
CA GLY A 134 -2.58 23.72 -9.42
C GLY A 134 -3.98 23.76 -8.82
N THR A 135 -4.91 23.04 -9.41
CA THR A 135 -6.27 22.88 -8.91
C THR A 135 -6.60 21.40 -8.74
N LEU A 136 -6.93 21.00 -7.52
CA LEU A 136 -7.34 19.65 -7.17
C LEU A 136 -8.87 19.54 -7.27
N ALA A 137 -9.37 18.62 -8.08
CA ALA A 137 -10.73 18.10 -7.94
C ALA A 137 -10.70 16.98 -6.90
N ASP A 138 -10.88 17.34 -5.62
CA ASP A 138 -10.57 16.45 -4.50
C ASP A 138 -11.56 15.27 -4.43
N PRO A 139 -11.07 14.02 -4.53
CA PRO A 139 -11.94 12.86 -4.53
C PRO A 139 -12.59 12.60 -3.16
N TYR A 140 -12.02 13.08 -2.05
CA TYR A 140 -12.52 12.77 -0.71
C TYR A 140 -13.71 13.64 -0.28
N SER A 141 -13.59 14.95 -0.48
CA SER A 141 -14.61 15.95 -0.14
C SER A 141 -15.54 16.29 -1.31
N GLY A 142 -15.14 15.98 -2.55
CA GLY A 142 -15.88 16.37 -3.76
C GLY A 142 -15.77 17.86 -4.08
N ARG A 143 -14.91 18.60 -3.36
CA ARG A 143 -14.67 20.03 -3.56
C ARG A 143 -13.54 20.26 -4.57
N THR A 144 -13.45 21.49 -5.04
CA THR A 144 -12.28 21.97 -5.79
C THR A 144 -11.39 22.77 -4.84
N ILE A 145 -10.10 22.45 -4.78
CA ILE A 145 -9.12 23.07 -3.89
C ILE A 145 -8.01 23.69 -4.73
N GLU A 146 -7.71 24.98 -4.53
CA GLU A 146 -6.55 25.61 -5.14
C GLU A 146 -5.29 25.22 -4.35
N PHE A 147 -4.35 24.56 -5.01
CA PHE A 147 -3.04 24.29 -4.46
C PHE A 147 -2.10 25.45 -4.80
N ARG A 148 -1.46 26.00 -3.78
CA ARG A 148 -0.26 26.84 -3.89
C ARG A 148 0.77 26.36 -2.87
N ARG A 149 1.95 26.04 -3.38
CA ARG A 149 3.09 25.66 -2.55
C ARG A 149 3.43 26.79 -1.59
N GLY A 150 3.64 26.44 -0.32
CA GLY A 150 3.84 27.35 0.78
C GLY A 150 2.78 27.23 1.87
N GLN A 151 2.98 27.98 2.96
CA GLN A 151 2.27 27.85 4.24
C GLN A 151 0.74 27.97 4.16
N ASP A 152 0.22 28.64 3.14
CA ASP A 152 -1.20 29.02 3.11
C ASP A 152 -2.13 27.86 2.70
N THR A 153 -1.73 27.05 1.71
CA THR A 153 -2.60 26.01 1.12
C THR A 153 -1.92 24.65 0.95
N SER A 154 -0.64 24.51 1.32
CA SER A 154 0.03 23.21 1.19
C SER A 154 -0.51 22.19 2.20
N ASP A 155 -0.96 22.63 3.37
CA ASP A 155 -1.62 21.75 4.34
C ASP A 155 -3.06 21.37 3.91
N ASP A 156 -3.67 22.13 2.98
CA ASP A 156 -5.00 21.85 2.45
C ASP A 156 -5.00 20.71 1.42
N VAL A 157 -3.88 20.48 0.73
CA VAL A 157 -3.70 19.38 -0.23
C VAL A 157 -2.57 18.48 0.22
N GLN A 158 -2.95 17.28 0.65
CA GLN A 158 -2.04 16.26 1.17
C GLN A 158 -1.93 15.06 0.25
N ILE A 159 -0.79 14.37 0.24
CA ILE A 159 -0.61 13.07 -0.41
C ILE A 159 -0.94 11.95 0.57
N ASP A 160 -2.11 11.34 0.41
CA ASP A 160 -2.57 10.23 1.24
C ASP A 160 -2.01 8.89 0.75
N HIS A 161 -1.61 8.06 1.72
CA HIS A 161 -1.48 6.62 1.57
C HIS A 161 -2.86 5.96 1.69
N VAL A 162 -3.49 5.65 0.55
CA VAL A 162 -4.85 5.08 0.46
C VAL A 162 -5.00 3.82 1.34
N VAL A 163 -3.95 3.00 1.41
CA VAL A 163 -3.69 2.07 2.51
C VAL A 163 -2.60 2.66 3.39
N ALA A 164 -2.96 3.06 4.60
CA ALA A 164 -2.09 3.74 5.55
C ALA A 164 -0.87 2.87 5.94
N LEU A 165 0.28 3.48 6.22
CA LEU A 165 1.53 2.76 6.51
C LEU A 165 1.44 1.97 7.82
N SER A 166 0.83 2.55 8.86
CA SER A 166 0.53 1.90 10.14
C SER A 166 -0.49 0.78 10.00
N ASP A 167 -1.50 0.94 9.13
CA ASP A 167 -2.45 -0.14 8.82
C ASP A 167 -1.71 -1.32 8.17
N ALA A 168 -0.88 -1.02 7.16
CA ALA A 168 -0.06 -2.01 6.48
C ALA A 168 0.91 -2.70 7.44
N TRP A 169 1.53 -1.99 8.39
CA TRP A 169 2.37 -2.56 9.43
C TRP A 169 1.66 -3.65 10.22
N GLN A 170 0.44 -3.37 10.66
CA GLN A 170 -0.40 -4.31 11.41
C GLN A 170 -0.99 -5.41 10.53
N LYS A 171 -0.89 -5.28 9.19
CA LYS A 171 -1.49 -6.18 8.21
C LYS A 171 -0.52 -6.80 7.21
N GLY A 172 0.77 -6.88 7.59
CA GLY A 172 1.78 -7.67 6.88
C GLY A 172 3.12 -6.99 6.67
N ALA A 173 3.18 -5.66 6.71
CA ALA A 173 4.40 -4.92 6.40
C ALA A 173 5.51 -5.10 7.45
N GLN A 174 5.21 -5.59 8.65
CA GLN A 174 6.20 -6.06 9.63
C GLN A 174 7.17 -7.12 9.07
N GLN A 175 6.71 -7.92 8.11
CA GLN A 175 7.47 -9.03 7.53
C GLN A 175 8.19 -8.63 6.24
N TRP A 176 7.95 -7.42 5.74
CA TRP A 176 8.55 -6.94 4.50
C TRP A 176 9.97 -6.46 4.76
N ASP A 177 10.85 -6.69 3.79
CA ASP A 177 12.15 -6.01 3.78
C ASP A 177 11.97 -4.49 3.61
N ALA A 178 13.04 -3.73 3.90
CA ALA A 178 13.01 -2.28 3.80
C ALA A 178 12.68 -1.77 2.38
N GLY A 179 13.18 -2.44 1.34
CA GLY A 179 12.92 -2.06 -0.04
C GLY A 179 11.44 -2.18 -0.41
N ARG A 180 10.78 -3.26 0.02
CA ARG A 180 9.33 -3.46 -0.20
C ARG A 180 8.48 -2.44 0.57
N ARG A 181 8.87 -2.07 1.80
CA ARG A 181 8.21 -0.98 2.54
C ARG A 181 8.37 0.37 1.85
N THR A 182 9.56 0.69 1.36
CA THR A 182 9.80 1.92 0.58
C THR A 182 9.03 1.94 -0.73
N ALA A 183 8.95 0.80 -1.44
CA ALA A 183 8.13 0.67 -2.64
C ALA A 183 6.65 0.91 -2.31
N PHE A 184 6.11 0.31 -1.25
CA PHE A 184 4.72 0.52 -0.81
C PHE A 184 4.42 1.99 -0.50
N ALA A 185 5.35 2.68 0.18
CA ALA A 185 5.17 4.07 0.55
C ALA A 185 5.31 5.04 -0.63
N ASN A 186 5.90 4.63 -1.74
CA ASN A 186 6.11 5.49 -2.91
C ASN A 186 5.38 4.98 -4.16
N ASP A 187 4.46 4.03 -4.02
CA ASP A 187 3.71 3.48 -5.14
C ASP A 187 2.60 4.45 -5.58
N PRO A 188 2.59 4.95 -6.82
CA PRO A 188 1.50 5.78 -7.30
C PRO A 188 0.12 5.14 -7.12
N LEU A 189 0.01 3.79 -7.13
CA LEU A 189 -1.23 3.08 -6.85
C LEU A 189 -1.70 3.26 -5.40
N ASN A 190 -0.80 3.46 -4.44
CA ASN A 190 -1.14 3.71 -3.04
C ASN A 190 -1.25 5.19 -2.69
N LEU A 191 -0.99 6.11 -3.63
CA LEU A 191 -0.91 7.55 -3.36
C LEU A 191 -1.96 8.37 -4.10
N LEU A 192 -2.56 9.34 -3.42
CA LEU A 192 -3.53 10.30 -3.98
C LEU A 192 -3.32 11.69 -3.38
N ALA A 193 -3.37 12.74 -4.20
CA ALA A 193 -3.56 14.10 -3.69
C ALA A 193 -5.02 14.29 -3.24
N VAL A 194 -5.22 14.72 -1.99
CA VAL A 194 -6.53 14.81 -1.35
C VAL A 194 -6.62 15.99 -0.39
N ASP A 195 -7.83 16.30 0.07
CA ASP A 195 -8.08 17.24 1.17
C ASP A 195 -7.34 16.84 2.47
N GLY A 196 -6.47 17.72 2.95
CA GLY A 196 -5.64 17.49 4.13
C GLY A 196 -6.41 17.21 5.42
N PRO A 197 -7.43 18.02 5.80
CA PRO A 197 -8.26 17.72 6.95
C PRO A 197 -8.96 16.36 6.91
N LEU A 198 -9.45 15.91 5.75
CA LEU A 198 -10.03 14.58 5.60
C LEU A 198 -8.98 13.47 5.67
N ASN A 199 -7.78 13.68 5.12
CA ASN A 199 -6.66 12.75 5.29
C ASN A 199 -6.27 12.59 6.77
N MET A 200 -6.18 13.69 7.51
CA MET A 200 -5.94 13.70 8.95
C MET A 200 -7.08 13.00 9.72
N GLN A 201 -8.33 13.15 9.28
CA GLN A 201 -9.47 12.43 9.86
C GLN A 201 -9.40 10.92 9.60
N LYS A 202 -8.95 10.50 8.41
CA LYS A 202 -8.72 9.09 8.07
C LYS A 202 -7.67 8.45 8.98
N GLY A 203 -6.54 9.13 9.19
CA GLY A 203 -5.44 8.62 10.02
C GLY A 203 -4.97 7.23 9.57
N ASP A 204 -4.81 6.30 10.51
CA ASP A 204 -4.48 4.90 10.24
C ASP A 204 -5.70 3.97 10.00
N GLY A 205 -6.88 4.56 9.77
CA GLY A 205 -8.12 3.83 9.54
C GLY A 205 -8.11 3.00 8.26
N ASP A 206 -8.66 1.79 8.34
CA ASP A 206 -8.97 0.97 7.17
C ASP A 206 -10.38 1.28 6.63
N ALA A 207 -10.82 0.56 5.59
CA ALA A 207 -12.16 0.76 5.02
C ALA A 207 -13.32 0.57 6.01
N ALA A 208 -13.15 -0.21 7.08
CA ALA A 208 -14.17 -0.36 8.12
C ALA A 208 -14.17 0.81 9.11
N THR A 209 -13.03 1.48 9.29
CA THR A 209 -12.90 2.65 10.17
C THR A 209 -13.30 3.94 9.48
N TRP A 210 -12.90 4.13 8.22
CA TRP A 210 -13.11 5.38 7.51
C TRP A 210 -13.34 5.15 6.00
N LEU A 211 -14.33 5.85 5.46
CA LEU A 211 -14.60 5.93 4.03
C LEU A 211 -14.75 7.41 3.64
N PRO A 212 -14.32 7.80 2.42
CA PRO A 212 -14.51 9.15 1.93
C PRO A 212 -15.95 9.65 2.08
N PRO A 213 -16.17 10.90 2.53
CA PRO A 213 -17.51 11.51 2.58
C PRO A 213 -18.22 11.50 1.22
N THR A 214 -17.48 11.71 0.13
CA THR A 214 -17.99 11.59 -1.24
C THR A 214 -18.31 10.14 -1.58
N THR A 215 -19.60 9.79 -1.50
CA THR A 215 -20.06 8.41 -1.69
C THR A 215 -19.79 7.88 -3.10
N SER A 216 -19.86 8.73 -4.13
CA SER A 216 -19.58 8.36 -5.51
C SER A 216 -18.14 7.91 -5.75
N PHE A 217 -17.20 8.27 -4.86
CA PHE A 217 -15.79 7.87 -4.97
C PHE A 217 -15.47 6.57 -4.21
N ARG A 218 -16.37 6.08 -3.34
CA ARG A 218 -16.07 4.96 -2.42
C ARG A 218 -15.73 3.66 -3.14
N CYS A 219 -16.37 3.38 -4.27
CA CYS A 219 -16.06 2.20 -5.09
C CYS A 219 -14.61 2.20 -5.57
N THR A 220 -14.18 3.32 -6.19
CA THR A 220 -12.81 3.51 -6.66
C THR A 220 -11.81 3.48 -5.51
N TYR A 221 -12.13 4.10 -4.37
CA TYR A 221 -11.31 4.05 -3.16
C TYR A 221 -11.09 2.60 -2.67
N VAL A 222 -12.17 1.83 -2.50
CA VAL A 222 -12.09 0.43 -2.05
C VAL A 222 -11.38 -0.45 -3.09
N ALA A 223 -11.69 -0.31 -4.37
CA ALA A 223 -11.03 -1.05 -5.44
C ALA A 223 -9.52 -0.80 -5.46
N ARG A 224 -9.10 0.45 -5.23
CA ARG A 224 -7.68 0.82 -5.11
C ARG A 224 -7.03 0.20 -3.88
N GLN A 225 -7.67 0.22 -2.71
CA GLN A 225 -7.16 -0.47 -1.53
C GLN A 225 -6.96 -1.96 -1.76
N ILE A 226 -7.92 -2.63 -2.42
CA ILE A 226 -7.81 -4.05 -2.77
C ILE A 226 -6.61 -4.28 -3.69
N ALA A 227 -6.45 -3.48 -4.74
CA ALA A 227 -5.33 -3.60 -5.66
C ALA A 227 -3.97 -3.42 -4.96
N VAL A 228 -3.86 -2.44 -4.06
CA VAL A 228 -2.66 -2.23 -3.22
C VAL A 228 -2.41 -3.45 -2.34
N LYS A 229 -3.42 -3.92 -1.60
CA LYS A 229 -3.26 -5.05 -0.67
C LYS A 229 -2.88 -6.33 -1.40
N ILE A 230 -3.43 -6.59 -2.59
CA ILE A 230 -3.02 -7.70 -3.46
C ILE A 230 -1.55 -7.55 -3.87
N ARG A 231 -1.17 -6.40 -4.43
CA ARG A 231 0.20 -6.15 -4.93
C ARG A 231 1.26 -6.37 -3.85
N TYR A 232 0.96 -5.96 -2.62
CA TYR A 232 1.90 -6.03 -1.50
C TYR A 232 1.66 -7.21 -0.56
N GLY A 233 0.66 -8.06 -0.81
CA GLY A 233 0.34 -9.20 0.05
C GLY A 233 -0.02 -8.79 1.48
N ALA A 234 -0.69 -7.64 1.64
CA ALA A 234 -1.25 -7.23 2.91
C ALA A 234 -2.64 -7.88 3.10
N TRP A 235 -2.94 -8.34 4.31
CA TRP A 235 -4.24 -8.94 4.60
C TRP A 235 -5.30 -7.90 4.97
N VAL A 236 -6.54 -8.36 5.08
CA VAL A 236 -7.68 -7.57 5.59
C VAL A 236 -8.21 -8.19 6.87
N THR A 237 -8.91 -7.39 7.68
CA THR A 237 -9.74 -7.93 8.76
C THR A 237 -11.11 -8.38 8.21
N ALA A 238 -11.85 -9.19 8.96
CA ALA A 238 -13.22 -9.55 8.58
C ALA A 238 -14.11 -8.30 8.43
N ALA A 239 -14.05 -7.38 9.40
CA ALA A 239 -14.80 -6.12 9.34
C ALA A 239 -14.46 -5.26 8.12
N GLU A 240 -13.16 -5.18 7.77
CA GLU A 240 -12.69 -4.49 6.58
C GLU A 240 -13.20 -5.17 5.29
N LYS A 241 -13.05 -6.50 5.17
CA LYS A 241 -13.55 -7.28 4.03
C LYS A 241 -15.05 -7.06 3.83
N ASN A 242 -15.83 -7.12 4.90
CA ASN A 242 -17.27 -6.94 4.84
C ASN A 242 -17.65 -5.52 4.42
N THR A 243 -16.95 -4.51 4.93
CA THR A 243 -17.19 -3.13 4.51
C THR A 243 -16.83 -2.91 3.04
N MET A 244 -15.71 -3.47 2.59
CA MET A 244 -15.31 -3.44 1.18
C MET A 244 -16.36 -4.11 0.29
N ALA A 245 -16.85 -5.30 0.67
CA ALA A 245 -17.92 -6.00 -0.04
C ALA A 245 -19.24 -5.21 -0.05
N THR A 246 -19.58 -4.54 1.05
CA THR A 246 -20.78 -3.68 1.16
C THR A 246 -20.71 -2.53 0.17
N VAL A 247 -19.58 -1.82 0.12
CA VAL A 247 -19.37 -0.71 -0.82
C VAL A 247 -19.44 -1.22 -2.25
N LEU A 248 -18.71 -2.28 -2.58
CA LEU A 248 -18.63 -2.80 -3.94
C LEU A 248 -19.92 -3.46 -4.43
N SER A 249 -20.80 -3.91 -3.54
CA SER A 249 -22.13 -4.40 -3.90
C SER A 249 -23.01 -3.31 -4.54
N SER A 250 -22.73 -2.03 -4.28
CA SER A 250 -23.40 -0.90 -4.94
C SER A 250 -22.86 -0.60 -6.35
N CYS A 251 -21.72 -1.20 -6.72
CA CYS A 251 -20.99 -0.98 -7.96
C CYS A 251 -20.29 -2.28 -8.42
N PRO A 252 -21.04 -3.36 -8.72
CA PRO A 252 -20.49 -4.70 -8.93
C PRO A 252 -19.58 -4.82 -10.17
N ALA A 253 -19.61 -3.82 -11.06
CA ALA A 253 -18.77 -3.72 -12.25
C ALA A 253 -17.50 -2.85 -12.03
N GLU A 254 -17.27 -2.32 -10.83
CA GLU A 254 -16.07 -1.52 -10.54
C GLU A 254 -14.81 -2.34 -10.88
N PRO A 255 -13.96 -1.86 -11.79
CA PRO A 255 -12.77 -2.60 -12.19
C PRO A 255 -11.70 -2.55 -11.09
N LEU A 256 -10.84 -3.56 -11.05
CA LEU A 256 -9.63 -3.49 -10.23
C LEU A 256 -8.56 -2.64 -10.95
N PRO A 257 -8.06 -1.55 -10.35
CA PRO A 257 -6.95 -0.78 -10.94
C PRO A 257 -5.71 -1.66 -11.14
N GLY A 258 -5.03 -1.51 -12.28
CA GLY A 258 -3.80 -2.26 -12.59
C GLY A 258 -4.02 -3.64 -13.24
N GLY A 259 -5.27 -4.08 -13.42
CA GLY A 259 -5.62 -5.09 -14.44
C GLY A 259 -5.33 -6.56 -14.14
N GLU A 260 -4.72 -6.93 -13.01
CA GLU A 260 -4.66 -8.35 -12.60
C GLU A 260 -5.73 -8.63 -11.54
N ALA A 261 -6.92 -9.01 -12.00
CA ALA A 261 -7.72 -9.96 -11.24
C ALA A 261 -6.84 -11.22 -11.08
N ALA A 262 -6.70 -11.72 -9.85
CA ALA A 262 -5.94 -12.93 -9.61
C ALA A 262 -6.40 -14.03 -10.59
N PRO A 263 -5.48 -14.89 -11.07
CA PRO A 263 -5.90 -16.08 -11.79
C PRO A 263 -6.94 -16.78 -10.93
N ALA A 264 -8.10 -17.10 -11.53
CA ALA A 264 -9.12 -17.95 -10.93
C ALA A 264 -8.40 -19.07 -10.20
N SER A 265 -8.60 -19.14 -8.87
CA SER A 265 -7.85 -19.99 -7.95
C SER A 265 -7.28 -21.18 -8.68
N ALA A 266 -5.97 -21.17 -8.95
CA ALA A 266 -5.32 -22.43 -9.21
C ALA A 266 -5.75 -23.32 -8.04
N PRO A 267 -6.31 -24.52 -8.29
CA PRO A 267 -6.63 -25.42 -7.20
C PRO A 267 -5.40 -25.44 -6.29
N ALA A 268 -5.61 -25.25 -4.99
CA ALA A 268 -4.53 -25.30 -4.00
C ALA A 268 -3.56 -26.40 -4.46
N PRO A 269 -2.24 -26.13 -4.54
CA PRO A 269 -1.30 -27.14 -5.00
C PRO A 269 -1.69 -28.41 -4.26
N ALA A 270 -2.02 -29.46 -5.02
CA ALA A 270 -2.37 -30.74 -4.44
C ALA A 270 -1.38 -30.98 -3.30
N PRO A 271 -1.85 -31.35 -2.09
CA PRO A 271 -1.00 -31.45 -0.92
C PRO A 271 0.31 -32.07 -1.38
N ALA A 272 1.42 -31.36 -1.17
CA ALA A 272 2.74 -31.88 -1.55
C ALA A 272 2.75 -33.35 -1.11
N PRO A 273 3.07 -34.30 -2.02
CA PRO A 273 2.98 -35.71 -1.68
C PRO A 273 3.67 -35.87 -0.34
N ASP A 274 2.94 -36.38 0.65
CA ASP A 274 3.37 -36.48 2.05
C ASP A 274 4.85 -36.79 2.05
N ALA A 275 5.65 -35.92 2.69
CA ALA A 275 7.08 -36.12 2.84
C ALA A 275 7.28 -37.60 3.20
N ALA A 276 7.91 -38.34 2.27
CA ALA A 276 7.91 -39.79 2.29
C ALA A 276 8.25 -40.27 3.70
N VAL A 277 7.28 -40.86 4.39
CA VAL A 277 7.56 -41.64 5.59
C VAL A 277 8.65 -42.64 5.19
N PRO A 278 9.73 -42.80 5.97
CA PRO A 278 10.77 -43.77 5.64
C PRO A 278 10.15 -45.16 5.71
N VAL A 279 9.71 -45.66 4.57
CA VAL A 279 9.29 -47.05 4.40
C VAL A 279 10.58 -47.86 4.28
N SER A 280 10.74 -48.90 5.10
CA SER A 280 11.83 -49.86 4.95
C SER A 280 11.22 -51.25 4.84
N PHE A 281 11.72 -52.04 3.90
CA PHE A 281 11.28 -53.42 3.71
C PHE A 281 12.39 -54.37 4.16
N ALA A 282 12.01 -55.43 4.88
CA ALA A 282 12.97 -56.44 5.32
C ALA A 282 13.50 -57.25 4.12
N ASP A 283 12.60 -57.65 3.22
CA ASP A 283 12.86 -58.51 2.06
C ASP A 283 11.79 -58.30 0.95
N CYS A 284 11.94 -59.00 -0.17
CA CYS A 284 10.98 -58.94 -1.28
C CYS A 284 9.59 -59.48 -0.93
N ALA A 285 9.43 -60.32 0.10
CA ALA A 285 8.12 -60.77 0.53
C ALA A 285 7.35 -59.61 1.19
N ALA A 286 8.03 -58.77 1.98
CA ALA A 286 7.45 -57.56 2.54
C ALA A 286 7.08 -56.54 1.44
N VAL A 287 7.94 -56.36 0.42
CA VAL A 287 7.67 -55.49 -0.74
C VAL A 287 6.40 -55.96 -1.48
N ARG A 288 6.28 -57.26 -1.74
CA ARG A 288 5.10 -57.85 -2.39
C ARG A 288 3.84 -57.75 -1.53
N ALA A 289 3.95 -58.02 -0.23
CA ALA A 289 2.83 -57.94 0.70
C ALA A 289 2.28 -56.50 0.82
N ALA A 290 3.15 -55.50 0.68
CA ALA A 290 2.77 -54.09 0.62
C ALA A 290 2.24 -53.63 -0.75
N GLY A 291 2.23 -54.51 -1.76
CA GLY A 291 1.83 -54.16 -3.12
C GLY A 291 2.82 -53.25 -3.87
N ALA A 292 4.06 -53.16 -3.39
CA ALA A 292 5.10 -52.28 -3.93
C ALA A 292 5.99 -52.97 -4.99
N ALA A 293 5.75 -54.23 -5.31
CA ALA A 293 6.52 -54.96 -6.31
C ALA A 293 5.93 -54.79 -7.73
N PRO A 294 6.76 -54.60 -8.77
CA PRO A 294 8.22 -54.43 -8.71
C PRO A 294 8.62 -53.03 -8.20
N ILE A 295 9.59 -52.98 -7.29
CA ILE A 295 10.08 -51.75 -6.65
C ILE A 295 11.28 -51.20 -7.42
N ARG A 296 11.29 -49.93 -7.79
CA ARG A 296 12.28 -49.33 -8.69
C ARG A 296 13.18 -48.32 -7.99
N THR A 297 14.33 -48.06 -8.59
CA THR A 297 15.26 -47.03 -8.11
C THR A 297 14.52 -45.68 -7.98
N GLY A 298 14.48 -45.14 -6.76
CA GLY A 298 13.76 -43.91 -6.43
C GLY A 298 12.40 -44.12 -5.75
N ASP A 299 11.86 -45.34 -5.73
CA ASP A 299 10.64 -45.65 -4.98
C ASP A 299 10.90 -45.62 -3.47
N PRO A 300 9.94 -45.17 -2.64
CA PRO A 300 10.05 -45.22 -1.18
C PRO A 300 10.33 -46.63 -0.66
N GLY A 301 11.42 -46.79 0.09
CA GLY A 301 11.85 -48.08 0.62
C GLY A 301 12.62 -48.96 -0.35
N TRP A 302 13.02 -48.45 -1.53
CA TRP A 302 14.00 -49.12 -2.37
C TRP A 302 15.34 -49.28 -1.63
N GLU A 303 15.95 -50.45 -1.79
CA GLU A 303 17.33 -50.75 -1.37
C GLU A 303 17.99 -51.66 -2.43
N GLN A 304 19.31 -51.53 -2.63
CA GLN A 304 20.04 -52.27 -3.66
C GLN A 304 19.96 -53.80 -3.48
N LYS A 305 19.65 -54.26 -2.26
CA LYS A 305 19.45 -55.68 -1.94
C LYS A 305 18.26 -56.32 -2.67
N PHE A 306 17.33 -55.52 -3.21
CA PHE A 306 16.17 -56.01 -3.94
C PHE A 306 16.43 -56.23 -5.43
N ASP A 307 17.46 -55.58 -5.97
CA ASP A 307 17.86 -55.59 -7.37
C ASP A 307 19.01 -56.58 -7.55
N GLY A 308 18.65 -57.86 -7.67
CA GLY A 308 19.62 -58.97 -7.70
C GLY A 308 20.45 -59.04 -8.99
N ASP A 309 19.94 -58.49 -10.09
CA ASP A 309 20.58 -58.48 -11.41
C ASP A 309 21.11 -57.10 -11.83
N GLY A 310 20.78 -56.04 -11.09
CA GLY A 310 21.38 -54.71 -11.22
C GLY A 310 20.75 -53.85 -12.31
N ASP A 311 19.51 -54.14 -12.72
CA ASP A 311 18.83 -53.46 -13.82
C ASP A 311 18.01 -52.24 -13.36
N GLY A 312 17.94 -52.01 -12.04
CA GLY A 312 17.19 -50.94 -11.39
C GLY A 312 15.76 -51.32 -11.00
N VAL A 313 15.34 -52.58 -11.17
CA VAL A 313 14.03 -53.13 -10.85
C VAL A 313 14.17 -54.27 -9.83
N GLY A 314 13.79 -54.01 -8.59
CA GLY A 314 13.83 -54.99 -7.51
C GLY A 314 12.54 -55.79 -7.34
N CYS A 315 12.70 -57.03 -6.84
CA CYS A 315 11.58 -57.94 -6.52
C CYS A 315 10.59 -58.18 -7.67
N ASP A 316 11.11 -58.29 -8.89
CA ASP A 316 10.37 -58.59 -10.11
C ASP A 316 9.94 -60.08 -10.22
N SER A 317 10.40 -60.92 -9.27
CA SER A 317 10.24 -62.38 -9.20
C SER A 317 9.75 -62.94 -7.85
#